data_AF-A0A3C0Y4P4-F1
#
_entry.id   AF-A0A3C0Y4P4-F1
#
_cell.length_a   1.000
_cell.length_b   1.000
_cell.length_c   1.000
_cell.angle_alpha   90.00
_cell.angle_beta   90.00
_cell.angle_gamma   90.00
#
_symmetry.space_group_name_H-M   'P 1'
#
loop_
_entity.id
_entity.type
_entity.pdbx_description
1 polymer ?
#
loop_
_entity_poly.entity_id
_entity_poly.type
_entity_poly.pdbx_seq_one_letter_code
_entity_poly.pdbx_strand_id
1 'polypeptide(L)'
;MVALKFFLVLVLVAVAKALELIASGHTVSLGLAQVNDRNLPKLGLSVRDVFEPCTNLAAGGKILTDFYQKAMQKFGPGARALRAAISAYNSGDWMRGENEGYVGLVYKQVGRPLAMRSVAVVPAIKPAGYMK
;
A
#
# COMPACT_ATOMS: atom_id res chain seq x y z
N MET A 1 -16.65 5.99 -28.25
CA MET A 1 -16.02 6.21 -26.94
C MET A 1 -15.92 4.86 -26.21
N VAL A 2 -14.78 4.17 -26.32
CA VAL A 2 -14.52 2.84 -25.74
C VAL A 2 -13.19 2.89 -24.98
N ALA A 3 -13.14 3.62 -23.88
CA ALA A 3 -11.96 3.69 -23.00
C ALA A 3 -12.15 2.91 -21.68
N LEU A 4 -13.37 2.46 -21.38
CA LEU A 4 -13.68 1.85 -20.09
C LEU A 4 -13.27 0.37 -19.97
N LYS A 5 -13.08 -0.34 -21.10
CA LYS A 5 -12.76 -1.78 -21.08
C LYS A 5 -11.31 -2.10 -20.69
N PHE A 6 -10.35 -1.21 -20.94
CA PHE A 6 -8.93 -1.51 -20.66
C PHE A 6 -8.56 -1.34 -19.18
N PHE A 7 -9.14 -0.34 -18.49
CA PHE A 7 -8.84 -0.10 -17.07
C PHE A 7 -9.42 -1.20 -16.17
N LEU A 8 -10.61 -1.70 -16.51
CA LEU A 8 -11.29 -2.74 -15.73
C LEU A 8 -10.58 -4.10 -15.81
N VAL A 9 -10.04 -4.45 -16.99
CA VAL A 9 -9.32 -5.72 -17.18
C VAL A 9 -8.02 -5.75 -16.35
N LEU A 10 -7.31 -4.62 -16.25
CA LEU A 10 -6.07 -4.56 -15.46
C LEU A 10 -6.33 -4.74 -13.96
N VAL A 11 -7.37 -4.12 -13.42
CA VAL A 11 -7.74 -4.27 -12.00
C VAL A 11 -8.13 -5.72 -11.69
N LEU A 12 -8.91 -6.38 -12.56
CA LEU A 12 -9.31 -7.77 -12.33
C LEU A 12 -8.11 -8.73 -12.36
N VAL A 13 -7.16 -8.54 -13.26
CA VAL A 13 -5.91 -9.33 -13.29
C VAL A 13 -5.09 -9.10 -12.01
N ALA A 14 -4.97 -7.86 -11.55
CA ALA A 14 -4.26 -7.54 -10.31
C ALA A 14 -4.93 -8.18 -9.08
N VAL A 15 -6.26 -8.13 -8.98
CA VAL A 15 -7.02 -8.79 -7.91
C VAL A 15 -6.82 -10.30 -7.95
N ALA A 16 -6.93 -10.92 -9.12
CA ALA A 16 -6.73 -12.35 -9.27
C ALA A 16 -5.33 -12.78 -8.82
N LYS A 17 -4.29 -12.04 -9.23
CA LYS A 17 -2.91 -12.35 -8.84
C LYS A 17 -2.66 -12.15 -7.34
N ALA A 18 -3.23 -11.09 -6.75
CA ALA A 18 -3.14 -10.86 -5.32
C ALA A 18 -3.78 -12.02 -4.52
N LEU A 19 -4.97 -12.48 -4.94
CA LEU A 19 -5.65 -13.61 -4.31
C LEU A 19 -4.85 -14.91 -4.42
N GLU A 20 -4.25 -15.19 -5.59
CA GLU A 20 -3.37 -16.34 -5.79
C GLU A 20 -2.17 -16.34 -4.84
N LEU A 21 -1.50 -15.18 -4.70
CA LEU A 21 -0.35 -15.02 -3.80
C LEU A 21 -0.74 -15.19 -2.33
N ILE A 22 -1.86 -14.60 -1.91
CA ILE A 22 -2.38 -14.73 -0.54
C ILE A 22 -2.74 -16.19 -0.25
N ALA A 23 -3.42 -16.87 -1.17
CA ALA A 23 -3.75 -18.29 -1.04
C ALA A 23 -2.50 -19.18 -0.92
N SER A 24 -1.39 -18.75 -1.51
CA SER A 24 -0.08 -19.42 -1.43
C SER A 24 0.72 -19.06 -0.16
N GLY A 25 0.13 -18.29 0.77
CA GLY A 25 0.74 -17.91 2.05
C GLY A 25 1.64 -16.67 2.00
N HIS A 26 1.71 -15.96 0.86
CA HIS A 26 2.44 -14.71 0.77
C HIS A 26 1.65 -13.53 1.34
N THR A 27 2.36 -12.49 1.77
CA THR A 27 1.77 -11.18 2.07
C THR A 27 1.96 -10.23 0.90
N VAL A 28 0.95 -9.43 0.61
CA VAL A 28 0.94 -8.50 -0.52
C VAL A 28 0.53 -7.10 -0.06
N SER A 29 1.09 -6.09 -0.72
CA SER A 29 0.72 -4.69 -0.51
C SER A 29 0.00 -4.17 -1.74
N LEU A 30 -1.16 -3.54 -1.55
CA LEU A 30 -2.19 -3.37 -2.58
C LEU A 30 -2.51 -1.89 -2.81
N GLY A 31 -2.69 -1.51 -4.09
CA GLY A 31 -3.13 -0.18 -4.51
C GLY A 31 -2.15 0.96 -4.21
N LEU A 32 -2.64 2.20 -4.36
CA LEU A 32 -1.83 3.43 -4.35
C LEU A 32 -1.05 3.68 -3.05
N ALA A 33 -1.68 3.48 -1.91
CA ALA A 33 -1.11 3.60 -0.57
C ALA A 33 -0.40 2.33 -0.11
N GLN A 34 -0.31 1.30 -0.98
CA GLN A 34 0.35 0.03 -0.70
C GLN A 34 -0.16 -0.63 0.60
N VAL A 35 -1.48 -0.73 0.75
CA VAL A 35 -2.12 -1.33 1.93
C VAL A 35 -1.81 -2.81 2.01
N ASN A 36 -1.18 -3.26 3.10
CA ASN A 36 -0.87 -4.67 3.31
C ASN A 36 -2.15 -5.50 3.55
N ASP A 37 -2.25 -6.68 2.92
CA ASP A 37 -3.40 -7.59 2.97
C ASP A 37 -3.83 -7.97 4.39
N ARG A 38 -2.87 -8.05 5.32
CA ARG A 38 -3.13 -8.39 6.73
C ARG A 38 -3.96 -7.34 7.48
N ASN A 39 -4.07 -6.11 6.94
CA ASN A 39 -4.90 -5.07 7.54
C ASN A 39 -6.36 -5.14 7.06
N LEU A 40 -6.64 -5.78 5.93
CA LEU A 40 -7.97 -5.76 5.30
C LEU A 40 -9.08 -6.32 6.20
N PRO A 41 -8.91 -7.45 6.91
CA PRO A 41 -9.96 -7.97 7.78
C PRO A 41 -10.37 -6.98 8.88
N LYS A 42 -9.40 -6.23 9.44
CA LYS A 42 -9.67 -5.23 10.49
C LYS A 42 -10.38 -3.99 9.95
N LEU A 43 -10.28 -3.74 8.66
CA LEU A 43 -10.91 -2.61 7.97
C LEU A 43 -12.25 -3.00 7.34
N GLY A 44 -12.62 -4.29 7.35
CA GLY A 44 -13.82 -4.78 6.65
C GLY A 44 -13.73 -4.65 5.13
N LEU A 45 -12.51 -4.66 4.58
CA LEU A 45 -12.26 -4.49 3.15
C LEU A 45 -11.87 -5.83 2.50
N SER A 46 -12.23 -6.00 1.23
CA SER A 46 -11.72 -7.07 0.38
C SER A 46 -10.48 -6.61 -0.39
N VAL A 47 -9.77 -7.58 -1.00
CA VAL A 47 -8.67 -7.29 -1.94
C VAL A 47 -9.13 -6.41 -3.09
N ARG A 48 -10.38 -6.56 -3.54
CA ARG A 48 -10.93 -5.78 -4.65
C ARG A 48 -11.18 -4.32 -4.25
N ASP A 49 -11.68 -4.08 -3.04
CA ASP A 49 -12.06 -2.73 -2.60
C ASP A 49 -10.86 -1.80 -2.57
N VAL A 50 -9.68 -2.31 -2.21
CA VAL A 50 -8.44 -1.53 -2.15
C VAL A 50 -7.82 -1.22 -3.52
N PHE A 51 -8.45 -1.63 -4.63
CA PHE A 51 -8.12 -1.10 -5.97
C PHE A 51 -8.99 0.10 -6.36
N GLU A 52 -10.03 0.46 -5.58
CA GLU A 52 -10.68 1.76 -5.72
C GLU A 52 -9.78 2.83 -5.07
N PRO A 53 -9.33 3.85 -5.84
CA PRO A 53 -8.33 4.81 -5.36
C PRO A 53 -8.65 5.50 -4.03
N CYS A 54 -9.88 5.99 -3.86
CA CYS A 54 -10.26 6.73 -2.66
C CYS A 54 -10.32 5.82 -1.43
N THR A 55 -10.88 4.62 -1.59
CA THR A 55 -10.93 3.56 -0.57
C THR A 55 -9.54 3.18 -0.13
N ASN A 56 -8.61 3.02 -1.08
CA ASN A 56 -7.23 2.66 -0.78
C ASN A 56 -6.50 3.78 0.00
N LEU A 57 -6.65 5.04 -0.43
CA LEU A 57 -6.06 6.19 0.28
C LEU A 57 -6.66 6.35 1.68
N ALA A 58 -7.97 6.16 1.85
CA ALA A 58 -8.64 6.19 3.15
C ALA A 58 -8.14 5.08 4.07
N ALA A 59 -7.99 3.85 3.55
CA ALA A 59 -7.44 2.72 4.28
C ALA A 59 -6.00 2.98 4.74
N GLY A 60 -5.13 3.46 3.84
CA GLY A 60 -3.75 3.84 4.17
C GLY A 60 -3.69 4.96 5.24
N GLY A 61 -4.49 6.01 5.07
CA GLY A 61 -4.60 7.10 6.03
C GLY A 61 -5.04 6.62 7.42
N LYS A 62 -6.01 5.70 7.48
CA LYS A 62 -6.46 5.10 8.73
C LYS A 62 -5.36 4.26 9.38
N ILE A 63 -4.66 3.41 8.63
CA ILE A 63 -3.56 2.58 9.16
C ILE A 63 -2.44 3.46 9.73
N LEU A 64 -2.04 4.51 9.01
CA LEU A 64 -1.01 5.45 9.48
C LEU A 64 -1.46 6.18 10.76
N THR A 65 -2.72 6.61 10.80
CA THR A 65 -3.31 7.26 11.98
C THR A 65 -3.32 6.32 13.19
N ASP A 66 -3.74 5.08 13.01
CA ASP A 66 -3.76 4.06 14.07
C ASP A 66 -2.33 3.78 14.60
N PHE A 67 -1.32 3.74 13.73
CA PHE A 67 0.08 3.65 14.15
C PHE A 67 0.55 4.90 14.90
N TYR A 68 0.16 6.09 14.45
CA TYR A 68 0.52 7.33 15.13
C TYR A 68 -0.07 7.41 16.53
N GLN A 69 -1.34 7.06 16.72
CA GLN A 69 -1.98 7.02 18.05
C GLN A 69 -1.25 6.06 19.00
N LYS A 70 -0.89 4.85 18.53
CA LYS A 70 -0.09 3.88 19.32
C LYS A 70 1.31 4.39 19.61
N ALA A 71 1.95 5.05 18.65
CA ALA A 71 3.26 5.64 18.82
C ALA A 71 3.24 6.80 19.82
N MET A 72 2.19 7.62 19.85
CA MET A 72 2.00 8.68 20.85
C MET A 72 1.92 8.11 22.27
N GLN A 73 1.16 7.03 22.45
CA GLN A 73 1.06 6.34 23.75
C GLN A 73 2.42 5.78 24.20
N LYS A 74 3.28 5.38 23.27
CA LYS A 74 4.57 4.75 23.56
C LYS A 74 5.74 5.72 23.70
N PHE A 75 5.77 6.78 22.90
CA PHE A 75 6.93 7.67 22.75
C PHE A 75 6.64 9.13 23.09
N GLY A 76 5.40 9.45 23.47
CA GLY A 76 4.91 10.82 23.64
C GLY A 76 4.49 11.47 22.31
N PRO A 77 3.72 12.56 22.35
CA PRO A 77 3.30 13.28 21.15
C PRO A 77 4.47 13.93 20.41
N GLY A 78 4.25 14.28 19.14
CA GLY A 78 5.20 15.05 18.32
C GLY A 78 6.04 14.20 17.36
N ALA A 79 7.20 14.73 16.98
CA ALA A 79 8.00 14.20 15.87
C ALA A 79 8.44 12.74 16.06
N ARG A 80 8.78 12.34 17.28
CA ARG A 80 9.21 10.96 17.58
C ARG A 80 8.10 9.95 17.29
N ALA A 81 6.87 10.23 17.73
CA ALA A 81 5.72 9.37 17.41
C ALA A 81 5.43 9.32 15.92
N LEU A 82 5.55 10.44 15.20
CA LEU A 82 5.33 10.47 13.76
C LEU A 82 6.36 9.62 12.99
N ARG A 83 7.64 9.73 13.36
CA ARG A 83 8.71 8.91 12.76
C ARG A 83 8.49 7.43 13.02
N ALA A 84 8.17 7.06 14.26
CA ALA A 84 7.87 5.68 14.63
C ALA A 84 6.62 5.15 13.88
N ALA A 85 5.60 5.99 13.67
CA ALA A 85 4.42 5.63 12.90
C ALA A 85 4.74 5.38 11.41
N ILE A 86 5.58 6.21 10.81
CA ILE A 86 6.06 6.03 9.43
C ILE A 86 6.88 4.73 9.31
N SER A 87 7.78 4.46 10.27
CA SER A 87 8.52 3.21 10.34
C SER A 87 7.59 2.00 10.44
N ALA A 88 6.59 2.07 11.32
CA ALA A 88 5.64 0.99 11.54
C ALA A 88 4.68 0.78 10.36
N TYR A 89 4.28 1.85 9.66
CA TYR A 89 3.49 1.75 8.44
C TYR A 89 4.21 0.93 7.37
N ASN A 90 5.51 1.16 7.20
CA ASN A 90 6.33 0.48 6.21
C ASN A 90 6.68 -0.96 6.59
N SER A 91 6.99 -1.22 7.87
CA SER A 91 7.66 -2.46 8.28
C SER A 91 6.98 -3.24 9.40
N GLY A 92 5.92 -2.68 10.00
CA GLY A 92 5.30 -3.19 11.22
C GLY A 92 6.13 -2.97 12.50
N ASP A 93 7.32 -2.37 12.40
CA ASP A 93 8.24 -2.14 13.52
C ASP A 93 8.51 -0.65 13.75
N TRP A 94 8.63 -0.26 15.03
CA TRP A 94 8.78 1.14 15.44
C TRP A 94 10.12 1.77 15.03
N MET A 95 11.17 0.97 14.83
CA MET A 95 12.54 1.42 14.61
C MET A 95 13.15 0.93 13.30
N ARG A 96 12.69 -0.19 12.73
CA ARG A 96 13.29 -0.79 11.53
C ARG A 96 13.37 0.19 10.36
N GLY A 97 12.27 0.87 10.02
CA GLY A 97 12.26 1.83 8.91
C GLY A 97 13.09 3.09 9.18
N GLU A 98 13.35 3.42 10.45
CA GLU A 98 14.30 4.46 10.82
C GLU A 98 15.74 3.98 10.59
N ASN A 99 16.08 2.79 11.11
CA ASN A 99 17.41 2.18 11.01
C ASN A 99 17.82 1.84 9.57
N GLU A 100 16.86 1.41 8.75
CA GLU A 100 17.05 1.12 7.33
C GLU A 100 17.01 2.39 6.45
N GLY A 101 16.73 3.55 7.04
CA GLY A 101 16.76 4.85 6.37
C GLY A 101 15.49 5.23 5.60
N TYR A 102 14.46 4.37 5.57
CA TYR A 102 13.18 4.65 4.93
C TYR A 102 12.52 5.93 5.45
N VAL A 103 12.49 6.15 6.77
CA VAL A 103 11.93 7.37 7.36
C VAL A 103 12.68 8.61 6.85
N GLY A 104 14.01 8.51 6.71
CA GLY A 104 14.83 9.57 6.14
C GLY A 104 14.44 9.91 4.69
N LEU A 105 14.12 8.90 3.86
CA LEU A 105 13.65 9.12 2.49
C LEU A 105 12.30 9.85 2.45
N VAL A 106 11.36 9.48 3.32
CA VAL A 106 10.05 10.15 3.43
C VAL A 106 10.23 11.63 3.76
N TYR A 107 11.05 11.94 4.77
CA TYR A 107 11.29 13.33 5.17
C TYR A 107 12.00 14.16 4.09
N LYS A 108 12.87 13.55 3.28
CA LYS A 108 13.50 14.23 2.13
C LYS A 108 12.50 14.66 1.06
N GLN A 109 11.34 14.01 0.96
CA GLN A 109 10.30 14.35 -0.01
C GLN A 109 9.30 15.39 0.50
N VAL A 110 9.26 15.68 1.80
CA VAL A 110 8.33 16.65 2.39
C VAL A 110 8.53 18.04 1.75
N GLY A 111 7.43 18.65 1.31
CA GLY A 111 7.45 19.95 0.63
C GLY A 111 8.00 19.95 -0.79
N ARG A 112 8.37 18.77 -1.33
CA ARG A 112 8.84 18.64 -2.72
C ARG A 112 7.75 18.09 -3.62
N PRO A 113 7.63 18.62 -4.86
CA PRO A 113 6.69 18.07 -5.83
C PRO A 113 7.06 16.61 -6.15
N LEU A 114 6.04 15.78 -6.37
CA LEU A 114 6.24 14.46 -6.93
C LEU A 114 6.63 14.62 -8.40
N ALA A 115 7.79 14.10 -8.77
CA ALA A 115 8.16 13.98 -10.18
C ALA A 115 7.30 12.86 -10.80
N MET A 116 6.14 13.21 -11.36
CA MET A 116 5.38 12.30 -12.19
C MET A 116 6.14 12.07 -13.49
N ARG A 117 7.03 11.07 -13.48
CA ARG A 117 7.53 10.48 -14.71
C ARG A 117 6.34 9.74 -15.33
N SER A 118 6.07 9.98 -16.61
CA SER A 118 5.15 9.16 -17.38
C SER A 118 5.54 7.70 -17.19
N VAL A 119 4.69 6.95 -16.49
CA VAL A 119 4.95 5.54 -16.17
C VAL A 119 5.12 4.81 -17.49
N ALA A 120 6.22 4.09 -17.65
CA ALA A 120 6.32 3.07 -18.68
C ALA A 120 5.11 2.16 -18.52
N VAL A 121 4.19 2.17 -19.48
CA VAL A 121 2.99 1.33 -19.44
C VAL A 121 3.45 -0.09 -19.16
N VAL A 122 3.08 -0.64 -18.00
CA VAL A 122 3.39 -2.02 -17.65
C VAL A 122 2.80 -2.88 -18.78
N PRO A 123 3.62 -3.60 -19.54
CA PRO A 123 3.13 -4.43 -20.62
C PRO A 123 2.07 -5.38 -20.08
N ALA A 124 1.03 -5.64 -20.88
CA ALA A 124 -0.03 -6.53 -20.45
C ALA A 124 0.56 -7.88 -20.02
N ILE A 125 0.16 -8.35 -18.83
CA ILE A 125 0.52 -9.70 -18.37
C ILE A 125 -0.07 -10.67 -19.38
N LYS A 126 0.79 -11.44 -20.07
CA LYS A 126 0.32 -12.53 -20.93
C LYS A 126 -0.43 -13.52 -20.03
N PRO A 127 -1.66 -13.92 -20.37
CA PRO A 127 -2.35 -14.93 -19.59
C PRO A 127 -1.49 -16.18 -19.55
N ALA A 128 -1.29 -16.75 -18.34
CA ALA A 128 -0.68 -18.05 -18.20
C ALA A 128 -1.48 -19.03 -19.06
N GLY A 129 -0.81 -19.72 -19.97
CA GLY A 129 -1.46 -20.78 -20.75
C GLY A 129 -2.12 -21.75 -19.77
N TYR A 130 -3.41 -22.01 -19.97
CA TYR A 130 -4.09 -23.12 -19.32
C TYR A 130 -3.21 -24.36 -19.55
N MET A 131 -2.64 -24.93 -18.49
CA MET A 131 -2.05 -26.26 -18.54
C MET A 131 -3.18 -27.20 -18.98
N LYS A 132 -2.97 -27.85 -20.14
CA LYS A 132 -3.79 -28.98 -20.60
C LYS A 132 -3.59 -30.18 -19.71
#